data_AF-A0AAV3R010-F1
#
_entry.id   AF-A0AAV3R010-F1
#
_cell.length_a   1.000
_cell.length_b   1.000
_cell.length_c   1.000
_cell.angle_alpha   90.00
_cell.angle_beta   90.00
_cell.angle_gamma   90.00
#
_symmetry.space_group_name_H-M   'P 1'
#
loop_
_entity.id
_entity.type
_entity.pdbx_description
1 polymer ?
#
loop_
_entity_poly.entity_id
_entity_poly.type
_entity_poly.pdbx_seq_one_letter_code
_entity_poly.pdbx_strand_id
1 'polypeptide(L)'
;MMLSRSFIEYSIWGWDNLPRKVLMYYANFLSSPEGYFHTVICNADEFRNTTVNHDLHFISWDNPPKQHPHFLNIYDYQRMVDSNAPFARKFGRNNIVLDKIDSEILGRNAGGYVPGSWFSGGDANLTLDHYTLANITTLKPGPGAERLKTLIGGLLSAKDLNSKHCM
;
A
#
# COMPACT_ATOMS: atom_id res chain seq x y z
N MET A 1 -0.86 -5.46 2.83
CA MET A 1 0.37 -5.98 3.46
C MET A 1 1.57 -5.64 2.58
N MET A 2 2.66 -5.19 3.21
CA MET A 2 3.94 -4.89 2.56
C MET A 2 5.01 -5.72 3.27
N LEU A 3 5.78 -6.46 2.49
CA LEU A 3 6.76 -7.43 2.99
C LEU A 3 8.17 -7.01 2.55
N SER A 4 9.12 -7.08 3.48
CA SER A 4 10.51 -6.79 3.18
C SER A 4 11.12 -7.88 2.29
N ARG A 5 12.11 -7.51 1.48
CA ARG A 5 12.84 -8.45 0.63
C ARG A 5 13.45 -9.59 1.45
N SER A 6 14.04 -9.28 2.60
CA SER A 6 14.66 -10.27 3.49
C SER A 6 13.66 -11.30 4.01
N PHE A 7 12.45 -10.88 4.40
CA PHE A 7 11.42 -11.80 4.86
C PHE A 7 10.86 -12.69 3.73
N ILE A 8 10.74 -12.15 2.52
CA ILE A 8 10.36 -12.94 1.34
C ILE A 8 11.44 -13.97 1.00
N GLU A 9 12.71 -13.58 1.04
CA GLU A 9 13.82 -14.53 0.84
C GLU A 9 13.82 -15.64 1.89
N TYR A 10 13.57 -15.31 3.17
CA TYR A 10 13.37 -16.31 4.21
C TYR A 10 12.18 -17.23 3.91
N SER A 11 11.05 -16.68 3.45
CA SER A 11 9.85 -17.46 3.13
C SER A 11 10.05 -18.45 1.97
N ILE A 12 10.93 -18.13 1.02
CA ILE A 12 11.22 -18.96 -0.17
C ILE A 12 12.38 -19.92 0.10
N TRP A 13 13.49 -19.40 0.62
CA TRP A 13 14.78 -20.08 0.71
C TRP A 13 15.15 -20.51 2.13
N GLY A 14 14.30 -20.23 3.13
CA GLY A 14 14.54 -20.54 4.53
C GLY A 14 15.09 -21.95 4.72
N TRP A 15 16.23 -22.02 5.43
CA TRP A 15 16.88 -23.28 5.75
C TRP A 15 16.11 -24.05 6.83
N ASP A 16 15.42 -23.33 7.72
CA ASP A 16 14.50 -23.93 8.68
C ASP A 16 13.22 -24.45 7.99
N ASN A 17 12.44 -25.23 8.75
CA ASN A 17 11.24 -25.87 8.22
C ASN A 17 9.95 -25.06 8.44
N LEU A 18 10.00 -23.88 9.07
CA LEU A 18 8.80 -23.16 9.49
C LEU A 18 7.97 -22.68 8.28
N PRO A 19 8.50 -21.91 7.31
CA PRO A 19 7.72 -21.48 6.14
C PRO A 19 7.12 -22.65 5.36
N ARG A 20 7.89 -23.74 5.17
CA ARG A 20 7.44 -24.93 4.44
C ARG A 20 6.29 -25.65 5.16
N LYS A 21 6.43 -25.87 6.47
CA LYS A 21 5.38 -26.51 7.28
C LYS A 21 4.11 -25.67 7.27
N VAL A 22 4.22 -24.37 7.55
CA VAL A 22 3.07 -23.47 7.57
C VAL A 22 2.41 -23.42 6.19
N LEU A 23 3.18 -23.42 5.09
CA LEU A 23 2.64 -23.45 3.73
C LEU A 23 1.81 -24.71 3.47
N MET A 24 2.25 -25.89 3.93
CA MET A 24 1.48 -27.13 3.78
C MET A 24 0.10 -27.05 4.47
N TYR A 25 0.02 -26.43 5.65
CA TYR A 25 -1.26 -26.21 6.33
C TYR A 25 -2.13 -25.19 5.60
N TYR A 26 -1.54 -24.05 5.23
CA TYR A 26 -2.28 -22.95 4.62
C TYR A 26 -2.66 -23.22 3.15
N ALA A 27 -2.05 -24.19 2.47
CA ALA A 27 -2.43 -24.60 1.11
C ALA A 27 -3.87 -25.13 1.04
N ASN A 28 -4.43 -25.63 2.15
CA ASN A 28 -5.80 -26.16 2.23
C ASN A 28 -6.68 -25.36 3.21
N PHE A 29 -6.30 -24.11 3.51
CA PHE A 29 -7.02 -23.24 4.43
C PHE A 29 -7.86 -22.20 3.66
N LEU A 30 -9.05 -21.84 4.17
CA LEU A 30 -9.85 -20.77 3.57
C LEU A 30 -9.16 -19.41 3.79
N SER A 31 -9.10 -18.58 2.76
CA SER A 31 -8.43 -17.26 2.84
C SER A 31 -6.97 -17.35 3.29
N SER A 32 -6.21 -18.33 2.80
CA SER A 32 -4.82 -18.58 3.19
C SER A 32 -3.92 -17.33 3.30
N PRO A 33 -3.99 -16.37 2.35
CA PRO A 33 -3.14 -15.18 2.41
C PRO A 33 -3.41 -14.27 3.62
N GLU A 34 -4.59 -14.38 4.26
CA GLU A 34 -4.93 -13.58 5.43
C GLU A 34 -4.22 -14.06 6.70
N GLY A 35 -3.75 -15.30 6.75
CA GLY A 35 -3.06 -15.87 7.92
C GLY A 35 -1.62 -16.29 7.69
N TYR A 36 -1.26 -16.76 6.49
CA TYR A 36 0.05 -17.37 6.24
C TYR A 36 1.23 -16.49 6.66
N PHE A 37 1.30 -15.26 6.15
CA PHE A 37 2.44 -14.38 6.39
C PHE A 37 2.51 -13.90 7.84
N HIS A 38 1.36 -13.64 8.47
CA HIS A 38 1.30 -13.29 9.89
C HIS A 38 1.84 -14.44 10.76
N THR A 39 1.41 -15.67 10.49
CA THR A 39 1.87 -16.86 11.21
C THR A 39 3.37 -17.08 11.05
N VAL A 40 3.90 -16.98 9.82
CA VAL A 40 5.34 -17.19 9.58
C VAL A 40 6.17 -16.09 10.24
N ILE A 41 5.83 -14.80 10.04
CA ILE A 41 6.67 -13.69 10.53
C ILE A 41 6.71 -13.63 12.06
N CYS A 42 5.62 -14.02 12.73
CA CYS A 42 5.52 -13.98 14.18
C CYS A 42 6.12 -15.18 14.90
N ASN A 43 6.38 -16.27 14.18
CA ASN A 43 7.02 -17.47 14.73
C ASN A 43 8.49 -17.60 14.29
N ALA A 44 9.02 -16.65 13.52
CA ALA A 44 10.43 -16.59 13.16
C ALA A 44 11.15 -15.61 14.10
N ASP A 45 12.09 -16.12 14.91
CA ASP A 45 12.83 -15.31 15.89
C ASP A 45 13.55 -14.10 15.28
N GLU A 46 14.05 -14.26 14.05
CA GLU A 46 14.74 -13.23 13.28
C GLU A 46 13.83 -12.06 12.86
N PHE A 47 12.53 -12.29 12.72
CA PHE A 47 11.59 -11.32 12.13
C PHE A 47 10.48 -10.84 13.07
N ARG A 48 10.17 -11.56 14.16
CA ARG A 48 9.01 -11.24 15.03
C ARG A 48 9.00 -9.78 15.53
N ASN A 49 10.17 -9.23 15.83
CA ASN A 49 10.36 -7.86 16.34
C ASN A 49 10.49 -6.79 15.22
N THR A 50 10.23 -7.16 13.96
CA THR A 50 10.31 -6.25 12.80
C THR A 50 8.94 -5.87 12.25
N THR A 51 7.88 -6.36 12.89
CA THR A 51 6.51 -6.17 12.43
C THR A 51 5.99 -4.79 12.81
N VAL A 52 5.14 -4.21 11.95
CA VAL A 52 4.37 -3.00 12.26
C VAL A 52 2.92 -3.36 11.99
N ASN A 53 2.03 -3.18 12.98
CA ASN A 53 0.60 -3.51 12.86
C ASN A 53 -0.14 -2.43 12.03
N HIS A 54 0.23 -2.31 10.77
CA HIS A 54 -0.41 -1.45 9.78
C HIS A 54 -0.06 -1.94 8.37
N ASP A 55 -1.07 -2.25 7.56
CA ASP A 55 -0.86 -2.87 6.24
C ASP A 55 -0.73 -1.85 5.09
N LEU A 56 -0.70 -0.56 5.44
CA LEU A 56 -0.56 0.62 4.58
C LEU A 56 -1.70 0.84 3.58
N HIS A 57 -2.86 0.21 3.81
CA HIS A 57 -4.08 0.47 3.05
C HIS A 57 -5.10 1.25 3.88
N PHE A 58 -5.79 2.19 3.25
CA PHE A 58 -7.07 2.67 3.74
C PHE A 58 -8.18 1.71 3.28
N ILE A 59 -8.88 1.11 4.23
CA ILE A 59 -10.00 0.19 3.99
C ILE A 59 -11.15 0.63 4.90
N SER A 60 -12.31 0.87 4.31
CA SER A 60 -13.54 1.17 5.04
C SER A 60 -14.45 -0.06 5.04
N TRP A 61 -15.13 -0.30 6.17
CA TRP A 61 -16.06 -1.41 6.34
C TRP A 61 -17.44 -0.87 6.73
N ASP A 62 -18.48 -1.55 6.27
CA ASP A 62 -19.84 -1.31 6.76
C ASP A 62 -19.94 -1.71 8.24
N ASN A 63 -20.94 -1.20 8.97
CA ASN A 63 -21.26 -1.63 10.33
C ASN A 63 -22.70 -2.17 10.40
N PRO A 64 -22.91 -3.49 10.62
CA PRO A 64 -21.91 -4.53 10.84
C PRO A 64 -21.07 -4.84 9.57
N PRO A 65 -19.84 -5.37 9.72
CA PRO A 65 -18.97 -5.67 8.58
C PRO A 65 -19.55 -6.80 7.72
N LYS A 66 -19.43 -6.63 6.39
CA LYS A 66 -19.75 -7.65 5.39
C LYS A 66 -18.52 -8.51 5.08
N GLN A 67 -18.67 -9.54 4.23
CA GLN A 67 -17.54 -10.37 3.76
C GLN A 67 -16.48 -9.56 3.00
N HIS A 68 -16.86 -8.49 2.31
CA HIS A 68 -15.95 -7.63 1.57
C HIS A 68 -16.06 -6.18 2.04
N PRO A 69 -14.96 -5.40 1.96
CA PRO A 69 -14.97 -4.00 2.34
C PRO A 69 -16.02 -3.17 1.62
N HIS A 70 -16.35 -2.02 2.20
CA HIS A 70 -17.18 -1.00 1.57
C HIS A 70 -16.55 -0.50 0.26
N PHE A 71 -17.38 -0.16 -0.73
CA PHE A 71 -16.91 0.53 -1.92
C PHE A 71 -16.72 2.01 -1.61
N LEU A 72 -15.47 2.46 -1.59
CA LEU A 72 -15.13 3.84 -1.29
C LEU A 72 -15.81 4.79 -2.27
N ASN A 73 -16.36 5.87 -1.73
CA ASN A 73 -17.05 6.91 -2.49
C ASN A 73 -16.56 8.31 -2.07
N ILE A 74 -17.20 9.35 -2.60
CA ILE A 74 -16.79 10.74 -2.37
C ILE A 74 -16.80 11.15 -0.88
N TYR A 75 -17.67 10.56 -0.07
CA TYR A 75 -17.78 10.83 1.37
C TYR A 75 -16.64 10.19 2.17
N ASP A 76 -15.97 9.18 1.62
CA ASP A 76 -14.79 8.56 2.23
C ASP A 76 -13.49 9.30 1.90
N TYR A 77 -13.52 10.17 0.88
CA TYR A 77 -12.32 10.78 0.30
C TYR A 77 -11.44 11.48 1.34
N GLN A 78 -12.04 12.33 2.18
CA GLN A 78 -11.26 13.10 3.15
C GLN A 78 -10.58 12.18 4.17
N ARG A 79 -11.32 11.20 4.71
CA ARG A 79 -10.76 10.20 5.65
C ARG A 79 -9.65 9.37 5.00
N MET A 80 -9.81 9.03 3.73
CA MET A 80 -8.79 8.33 2.95
C MET A 80 -7.51 9.17 2.83
N VAL A 81 -7.61 10.45 2.50
CA VAL A 81 -6.45 11.35 2.43
C VAL A 81 -5.81 11.55 3.80
N ASP A 82 -6.61 11.80 4.83
CA ASP A 82 -6.15 12.06 6.20
C ASP A 82 -5.47 10.84 6.85
N SER A 83 -5.79 9.63 6.37
CA SER A 83 -5.12 8.40 6.82
C SER A 83 -3.63 8.36 6.48
N ASN A 84 -3.17 9.20 5.55
CA ASN A 84 -1.82 9.20 4.98
C ASN A 84 -1.41 7.87 4.33
N ALA A 85 -2.33 6.91 4.18
CA ALA A 85 -2.05 5.62 3.57
C ALA A 85 -1.76 5.79 2.07
N PRO A 86 -0.70 5.16 1.54
CA PRO A 86 -0.36 5.25 0.12
C PRO A 86 -1.33 4.50 -0.80
N PHE A 87 -2.09 3.55 -0.25
CA PHE A 87 -3.05 2.75 -1.01
C PHE A 87 -4.43 2.78 -0.35
N ALA A 88 -5.48 2.53 -1.14
CA ALA A 88 -6.84 2.42 -0.66
C ALA A 88 -7.61 1.38 -1.47
N ARG A 89 -8.60 0.73 -0.85
CA ARG A 89 -9.52 -0.18 -1.55
C ARG A 89 -10.87 -0.31 -0.82
N LYS A 90 -11.96 -0.69 -1.50
CA LYS A 90 -12.09 -0.97 -2.94
C LYS A 90 -12.88 0.13 -3.64
N PHE A 91 -12.57 0.40 -4.90
CA PHE A 91 -13.27 1.41 -5.70
C PHE A 91 -14.26 0.76 -6.66
N GLY A 92 -15.44 1.35 -6.78
CA GLY A 92 -16.39 0.97 -7.81
C GLY A 92 -15.91 1.44 -9.19
N ARG A 93 -16.28 0.72 -10.24
CA ARG A 93 -16.00 1.17 -11.61
C ARG A 93 -16.70 2.50 -11.88
N ASN A 94 -16.01 3.43 -12.56
CA ASN A 94 -16.52 4.75 -12.94
C ASN A 94 -17.09 5.55 -11.76
N ASN A 95 -16.54 5.38 -10.56
CA ASN A 95 -16.96 6.15 -9.40
C ASN A 95 -16.29 7.53 -9.40
N ILE A 96 -17.06 8.59 -9.13
CA ILE A 96 -16.59 9.99 -9.09
C ILE A 96 -15.42 10.24 -8.14
N VAL A 97 -15.23 9.39 -7.13
CA VAL A 97 -14.08 9.49 -6.23
C VAL A 97 -12.76 9.24 -6.96
N LEU A 98 -12.76 8.44 -8.02
CA LEU A 98 -11.59 8.18 -8.86
C LEU A 98 -11.17 9.45 -9.60
N ASP A 99 -12.13 10.19 -10.16
CA ASP A 99 -11.86 11.48 -10.82
C ASP A 99 -11.27 12.49 -9.83
N LYS A 100 -11.78 12.51 -8.59
CA LYS A 100 -11.23 13.35 -7.53
C LYS A 100 -9.82 12.93 -7.10
N ILE A 101 -9.52 11.63 -7.06
CA ILE A 101 -8.16 11.14 -6.80
C ILE A 101 -7.22 11.57 -7.93
N ASP A 102 -7.65 11.40 -9.17
CA ASP A 102 -6.89 11.80 -10.35
C ASP A 102 -6.55 13.28 -10.31
N SER A 103 -7.54 14.15 -10.08
CA SER A 103 -7.32 15.60 -10.10
C SER A 103 -6.54 16.11 -8.89
N GLU A 104 -6.91 15.69 -7.67
CA GLU A 104 -6.41 16.32 -6.42
C GLU A 104 -5.16 15.63 -5.86
N ILE A 105 -5.03 14.31 -6.04
CA ILE A 105 -3.91 13.53 -5.48
C ILE A 105 -2.82 13.34 -6.53
N LEU A 106 -3.22 12.97 -7.74
CA LEU A 106 -2.29 12.64 -8.81
C LEU A 106 -1.99 13.84 -9.73
N GLY A 107 -2.83 14.89 -9.71
CA GLY A 107 -2.66 16.04 -10.61
C GLY A 107 -2.82 15.66 -12.09
N ARG A 108 -3.62 14.63 -12.37
CA ARG A 108 -3.83 14.07 -13.70
C ARG A 108 -4.97 14.79 -14.41
N ASN A 109 -4.70 15.29 -15.61
CA ASN A 109 -5.73 15.83 -16.50
C ASN A 109 -6.62 14.71 -17.05
N ALA A 110 -7.86 15.05 -17.40
CA ALA A 110 -8.79 14.10 -18.01
C ALA A 110 -8.19 13.47 -19.29
N GLY A 111 -8.13 12.13 -19.33
CA GLY A 111 -7.52 11.39 -20.44
C GLY A 111 -5.99 11.46 -20.52
N GLY A 112 -5.35 12.18 -19.60
CA GLY A 112 -3.89 12.33 -19.54
C GLY A 112 -3.20 11.34 -18.62
N TYR A 113 -1.88 11.46 -18.56
CA TYR A 113 -1.00 10.70 -17.66
C TYR A 113 -0.71 11.47 -16.36
N VAL A 114 -0.36 10.74 -15.30
CA VAL A 114 0.08 11.35 -14.04
C VAL A 114 1.42 12.08 -14.26
N PRO A 115 1.52 13.39 -13.99
CA PRO A 115 2.78 14.12 -14.13
C PRO A 115 3.83 13.66 -13.11
N GLY A 116 5.09 13.79 -13.47
CA GLY A 116 6.24 13.44 -12.64
C GLY A 116 7.57 13.70 -13.34
N SER A 117 8.68 13.20 -12.80
CA SER A 117 10.01 13.38 -13.42
C SER A 117 10.11 12.81 -14.84
N TRP A 118 9.16 11.96 -15.27
CA TRP A 118 9.12 11.37 -16.60
C TRP A 118 8.12 12.05 -17.56
N PHE A 119 7.22 12.91 -17.05
CA PHE A 119 6.19 13.59 -17.83
C PHE A 119 5.78 14.91 -17.17
N SER A 120 5.96 16.04 -17.85
CA SER A 120 5.70 17.37 -17.32
C SER A 120 4.27 17.88 -17.51
N GLY A 121 3.34 17.06 -18.04
CA GLY A 121 1.93 17.46 -18.19
C GLY A 121 1.60 18.19 -19.50
N GLY A 122 2.01 17.65 -20.64
CA GLY A 122 1.63 18.16 -21.96
C GLY A 122 0.19 17.83 -22.36
N ASP A 123 -0.40 18.63 -23.26
CA ASP A 123 -1.72 18.35 -23.81
C ASP A 123 -1.70 17.03 -24.61
N ALA A 124 -2.67 16.16 -24.36
CA ALA A 124 -2.85 14.92 -25.14
C ALA A 124 -3.06 15.18 -26.65
N ASN A 125 -3.35 16.43 -27.03
CA ASN A 125 -3.57 16.88 -28.41
C ASN A 125 -2.35 17.58 -29.03
N LEU A 126 -1.29 17.84 -28.28
CA LEU A 126 -0.04 18.34 -28.84
C LEU A 126 0.83 17.14 -29.19
N THR A 127 1.12 16.97 -30.48
CA THR A 127 2.23 16.13 -30.95
C THR A 127 3.52 16.78 -30.45
N LEU A 128 3.92 16.44 -29.23
CA LEU A 128 5.18 16.91 -28.67
C LEU A 128 6.30 16.17 -29.40
N ASP A 129 6.89 16.83 -30.39
CA ASP A 129 8.20 16.44 -30.92
C ASP A 129 9.17 16.39 -29.74
N HIS A 130 9.93 15.30 -29.66
CA HIS A 130 10.82 14.93 -28.57
C HIS A 130 10.13 14.45 -27.28
N TYR A 131 10.21 13.14 -27.08
CA TYR A 131 10.47 12.55 -25.77
C TYR A 131 11.71 13.23 -25.17
N THR A 132 11.56 14.39 -24.52
CA THR A 132 12.56 14.87 -23.59
C THR A 132 12.62 13.82 -22.49
N LEU A 133 13.60 12.91 -22.61
CA LEU A 133 14.00 11.98 -21.56
C LEU A 133 14.48 12.82 -20.39
N ALA A 134 13.53 13.30 -19.59
CA ALA A 134 13.81 13.92 -18.34
C ALA A 134 14.56 12.89 -17.47
N ASN A 135 15.53 13.36 -16.69
CA ASN A 135 16.41 12.48 -15.94
C ASN A 135 15.61 11.68 -14.89
N ILE A 136 15.20 10.47 -15.26
CA ILE A 136 14.38 9.57 -14.44
C ILE A 136 15.13 8.98 -13.24
N THR A 137 16.45 9.19 -13.15
CA THR A 137 17.26 8.70 -12.02
C THR A 137 17.15 9.59 -10.79
N THR A 138 16.73 10.85 -10.95
CA THR A 138 16.58 11.78 -9.83
C THR A 138 15.19 11.63 -9.21
N LEU A 139 15.17 11.09 -7.99
CA LEU A 139 13.95 10.97 -7.19
C LEU A 139 13.69 12.29 -6.45
N LYS A 140 12.56 12.93 -6.74
CA LYS A 140 12.08 14.12 -6.03
C LYS A 140 10.82 13.77 -5.22
N PRO A 141 10.86 13.83 -3.88
CA PRO A 141 9.67 13.62 -3.06
C PRO A 141 8.58 14.64 -3.40
N GLY A 142 7.35 14.14 -3.64
CA GLY A 142 6.16 14.96 -3.79
C GLY A 142 5.26 14.93 -2.55
N PRO A 143 4.07 15.56 -2.60
CA PRO A 143 3.14 15.57 -1.47
C PRO A 143 2.75 14.16 -0.96
N GLY A 144 2.65 13.17 -1.87
CA GLY A 144 2.40 11.78 -1.48
C GLY A 144 3.54 11.15 -0.68
N ALA A 145 4.79 11.50 -0.97
CA ALA A 145 5.94 11.04 -0.21
C ALA A 145 5.96 11.63 1.21
N GLU A 146 5.57 12.90 1.37
CA GLU A 146 5.44 13.53 2.69
C GLU A 146 4.30 12.93 3.52
N ARG A 147 3.17 12.59 2.91
CA ARG A 147 2.10 11.83 3.60
C ARG A 147 2.61 10.47 4.07
N LEU A 148 3.26 9.71 3.20
CA LEU A 148 3.83 8.42 3.57
C LEU A 148 4.86 8.54 4.69
N LYS A 149 5.76 9.52 4.61
CA LYS A 149 6.74 9.81 5.66
C LYS A 149 6.06 10.13 6.99
N THR A 150 4.97 10.90 6.97
CA THR A 150 4.18 11.21 8.17
C THR A 150 3.58 9.95 8.79
N LEU A 151 2.96 9.08 7.97
CA LEU A 151 2.41 7.80 8.43
C LEU A 151 3.50 6.91 9.04
N ILE A 152 4.60 6.67 8.31
CA ILE A 152 5.70 5.82 8.77
C ILE A 152 6.33 6.38 10.04
N GLY A 153 6.56 7.71 10.10
CA GLY A 153 7.07 8.37 11.29
C GLY A 153 6.17 8.18 12.50
N GLY A 154 4.85 8.28 12.32
CA GLY A 154 3.87 8.03 13.38
C GLY A 154 3.87 6.57 13.86
N LEU A 155 3.92 5.62 12.93
CA LEU A 155 3.96 4.19 13.25
C LEU A 155 5.23 3.79 14.02
N LEU A 156 6.39 4.33 13.61
CA LEU A 156 7.68 4.01 14.22
C LEU A 156 7.93 4.74 15.55
N SER A 157 7.28 5.88 15.79
CA SER A 157 7.41 6.66 17.03
C SER A 157 6.36 6.31 18.09
N ALA A 158 5.45 5.37 17.79
CA ALA A 158 4.45 4.90 18.75
C ALA A 158 5.15 4.33 20.00
N LYS A 159 4.81 4.87 21.18
CA LYS A 159 5.42 4.48 22.47
C LYS A 159 5.30 2.99 22.78
N ASP A 160 4.29 2.33 22.20
CA ASP A 160 3.95 0.94 22.39
C ASP A 160 4.29 0.06 21.18
N LEU A 161 5.11 0.54 20.24
CA LEU A 161 5.54 -0.22 19.06
C LEU A 161 6.12 -1.59 19.44
N ASN A 162 7.06 -1.60 20.39
CA ASN A 162 7.74 -2.83 20.81
C ASN A 162 6.79 -3.85 21.44
N SER A 163 5.72 -3.38 22.10
CA SER A 163 4.67 -4.27 22.63
C SER A 163 3.68 -4.73 21.55
N LYS A 164 3.57 -4.01 20.43
CA LYS A 164 2.60 -4.25 19.34
C LYS A 164 3.10 -5.19 18.25
N HIS A 165 4.33 -5.65 18.33
CA HIS A 165 4.81 -6.67 17.42
C HIS A 165 3.92 -7.92 17.52
N CYS A 166 3.43 -8.38 16.38
CA CYS A 166 2.60 -9.59 16.30
C CYS A 166 1.31 -9.57 17.15
N MET A 167 0.75 -8.38 17.39
CA MET A 167 -0.56 -8.17 18.02
C MET A 167 -1.64 -7.82 17.00
#